data_AF-A0A914XZP8-F1
#
_entry.id   AF-A0A914XZP8-F1
#
_cell.length_a   1.000
_cell.length_b   1.000
_cell.length_c   1.000
_cell.angle_alpha   90.00
_cell.angle_beta   90.00
_cell.angle_gamma   90.00
#
_symmetry.space_group_name_H-M   'P 1'
#
loop_
_entity.id
_entity.type
_entity.pdbx_description
1 polymer ?
#
loop_
_entity_poly.entity_id
_entity_poly.type
_entity_poly.pdbx_seq_one_letter_code
_entity_poly.pdbx_strand_id
1 'polypeptide(L)'
;MTFDDWIRIAKDIRKSYHEYDGFVVLHGTDTLAYTASALSFMMENLGKPVVLTGAQIPVAEVRSDGRENLIGALIVAANFDIPEVTVYFNNKLLRGNRCTKLDNSGLAAFDSPNMNPLASMDISINIKYDSIFRSGNISHFRVQDNLCRNVSILRIFPSISIECVRAAMQPPVEGVVLQTFGSGNMPSRRTDIIEEIDKAVKRGCIVLNVSQCVKGHVDTNYFTGKILYDVGAIPGSDLTTEAALIKLSYVLGHDDWDLEMKKAMVAKNLRGEMTVAHAEHHDAHDFVANLAKNIGISTSREIELLRSAVFPPLACHYARLNDLAQLENLRIGGANLSAPDCNNTTPMHVAAEMGNLDTVKYLLAHGGSVHAKFVPIQNVKKTNSSMHF
;
A
#
# COMPACT_ATOMS: atom_id res chain seq x y z
N MET A 1 -15.21 10.35 -13.17
CA MET A 1 -14.92 9.20 -12.30
C MET A 1 -15.63 9.45 -10.98
N THR A 2 -16.43 8.49 -10.53
CA THR A 2 -17.29 8.57 -9.33
C THR A 2 -17.23 7.26 -8.55
N PHE A 3 -17.88 7.19 -7.38
CA PHE A 3 -18.03 5.94 -6.62
C PHE A 3 -18.58 4.79 -7.47
N ASP A 4 -19.56 5.05 -8.33
CA ASP A 4 -20.19 4.02 -9.17
C ASP A 4 -19.21 3.45 -10.21
N ASP A 5 -18.32 4.30 -10.75
CA ASP A 5 -17.29 3.86 -11.68
C ASP A 5 -16.26 2.95 -10.99
N TRP A 6 -15.85 3.29 -9.77
CA TRP A 6 -14.93 2.45 -8.99
C TRP A 6 -15.56 1.10 -8.63
N ILE A 7 -16.83 1.11 -8.23
CA ILE A 7 -17.62 -0.11 -7.96
C ILE A 7 -17.71 -0.98 -9.21
N ARG A 8 -17.95 -0.39 -10.39
CA ARG A 8 -17.94 -1.11 -11.66
C ARG A 8 -16.60 -1.79 -11.91
N ILE A 9 -15.48 -1.05 -11.82
CA ILE A 9 -14.14 -1.60 -12.06
C ILE A 9 -13.84 -2.76 -11.10
N ALA A 10 -14.14 -2.59 -9.80
CA ALA A 10 -13.91 -3.64 -8.81
C ALA A 10 -14.77 -4.89 -9.08
N LYS A 11 -16.04 -4.71 -9.46
CA LYS A 11 -16.94 -5.82 -9.80
C LYS A 11 -16.51 -6.56 -11.07
N ASP A 12 -16.00 -5.84 -12.07
CA ASP A 12 -15.47 -6.43 -13.30
C ASP A 12 -14.25 -7.31 -13.01
N ILE A 13 -13.30 -6.81 -12.19
CA ILE A 13 -12.14 -7.60 -11.74
C ILE A 13 -12.59 -8.81 -10.94
N ARG A 14 -13.56 -8.66 -10.03
CA ARG A 14 -14.12 -9.78 -9.26
C ARG A 14 -14.72 -10.87 -10.14
N LYS A 15 -15.46 -10.48 -11.18
CA LYS A 15 -16.09 -11.43 -12.11
C LYS A 15 -15.05 -12.32 -12.79
N SER A 16 -13.92 -11.74 -13.17
CA SER A 16 -12.84 -12.44 -13.88
C SER A 16 -11.69 -12.86 -12.97
N TYR A 17 -11.85 -12.78 -11.64
CA TYR A 17 -10.75 -12.92 -10.69
C TYR A 17 -10.05 -14.28 -10.77
N HIS A 18 -10.80 -15.35 -11.05
CA HIS A 18 -10.26 -16.71 -11.16
C HIS A 18 -9.78 -17.07 -12.57
N GLU A 19 -10.10 -16.26 -13.59
CA GLU A 19 -9.75 -16.52 -15.00
C GLU A 19 -8.38 -15.94 -15.37
N TYR A 20 -7.89 -14.94 -14.64
CA TYR A 20 -6.64 -14.23 -14.95
C TYR A 20 -5.67 -14.21 -13.77
N ASP A 21 -4.38 -14.14 -14.04
CA ASP A 21 -3.32 -14.08 -13.01
C ASP A 21 -3.06 -12.67 -12.47
N GLY A 22 -3.51 -11.64 -13.19
CA GLY A 22 -3.28 -10.23 -12.86
C GLY A 22 -4.13 -9.33 -13.74
N PHE A 23 -4.29 -8.07 -13.32
CA PHE A 23 -5.18 -7.10 -13.96
C PHE A 23 -4.43 -5.82 -14.27
N VAL A 24 -4.62 -5.28 -15.48
CA VAL A 24 -4.18 -3.94 -15.85
C VAL A 24 -5.41 -3.07 -16.11
N VAL A 25 -5.49 -1.92 -15.44
CA VAL A 25 -6.60 -0.97 -15.58
C VAL A 25 -6.08 0.29 -16.25
N LEU A 26 -6.50 0.54 -17.49
CA LEU A 26 -6.22 1.78 -18.20
C LEU A 26 -7.12 2.90 -17.67
N HIS A 27 -6.50 4.01 -17.26
CA HIS A 27 -7.20 5.11 -16.59
C HIS A 27 -6.62 6.47 -17.00
N GLY A 28 -7.47 7.50 -17.04
CA GLY A 28 -7.03 8.89 -17.24
C GLY A 28 -6.26 9.41 -16.02
N THR A 29 -5.26 10.28 -16.22
CA THR A 29 -4.30 10.60 -15.15
C THR A 29 -4.91 11.47 -14.03
N ASP A 30 -5.89 12.34 -14.31
CA ASP A 30 -6.36 13.34 -13.34
C ASP A 30 -6.97 12.77 -12.05
N THR A 31 -7.60 11.60 -12.11
CA THR A 31 -8.22 10.95 -10.95
C THR A 31 -7.65 9.56 -10.67
N LEU A 32 -6.51 9.21 -11.29
CA LEU A 32 -5.91 7.89 -11.19
C LEU A 32 -5.55 7.54 -9.74
N ALA A 33 -4.96 8.46 -8.97
CA ALA A 33 -4.60 8.24 -7.57
C ALA A 33 -5.84 7.98 -6.66
N TYR A 34 -6.96 8.63 -6.96
CA TYR A 34 -8.23 8.39 -6.27
C TYR A 34 -8.77 7.00 -6.58
N THR A 35 -8.77 6.60 -7.87
CA THR A 35 -9.21 5.25 -8.28
C THR A 35 -8.29 4.16 -7.70
N ALA A 36 -6.97 4.37 -7.71
CA ALA A 36 -6.02 3.44 -7.12
C ALA A 36 -6.26 3.26 -5.61
N SER A 37 -6.53 4.37 -4.90
CA SER A 37 -6.91 4.34 -3.49
C SER A 37 -8.24 3.61 -3.29
N ALA A 38 -9.28 3.92 -4.08
CA ALA A 38 -10.60 3.27 -4.04
C ALA A 38 -10.49 1.75 -4.15
N LEU A 39 -9.88 1.27 -5.23
CA LEU A 39 -9.73 -0.16 -5.47
C LEU A 39 -8.89 -0.82 -4.36
N SER A 40 -7.87 -0.15 -3.83
CA SER A 40 -7.03 -0.68 -2.74
C SER A 40 -7.84 -1.02 -1.48
N PHE A 41 -8.78 -0.16 -1.07
CA PHE A 41 -9.64 -0.45 0.08
C PHE A 41 -10.74 -1.45 -0.25
N MET A 42 -11.41 -1.28 -1.38
CA MET A 42 -12.54 -2.11 -1.81
C MET A 42 -12.16 -3.58 -2.03
N MET A 43 -10.94 -3.84 -2.51
CA MET A 43 -10.42 -5.19 -2.80
C MET A 43 -9.84 -5.83 -1.54
N GLU A 44 -10.71 -6.40 -0.71
CA GLU A 44 -10.31 -7.12 0.50
C GLU A 44 -9.68 -8.47 0.14
N ASN A 45 -8.60 -8.83 0.83
CA ASN A 45 -7.85 -10.08 0.62
C ASN A 45 -7.41 -10.26 -0.85
N LEU A 46 -6.96 -9.18 -1.47
CA LEU A 46 -6.35 -9.24 -2.80
C LEU A 46 -5.09 -10.12 -2.75
N GLY A 47 -5.01 -11.07 -3.69
CA GLY A 47 -3.90 -12.00 -3.84
C GLY A 47 -3.19 -11.89 -5.20
N LYS A 48 -3.68 -11.03 -6.09
CA LYS A 48 -3.17 -10.87 -7.46
C LYS A 48 -2.85 -9.41 -7.76
N PRO A 49 -1.88 -9.11 -8.64
CA PRO A 49 -1.55 -7.74 -8.98
C PRO A 49 -2.69 -7.05 -9.73
N VAL A 50 -3.01 -5.83 -9.31
CA VAL A 50 -3.90 -4.91 -10.02
C VAL A 50 -3.12 -3.64 -10.31
N VAL A 51 -2.73 -3.43 -11.56
CA VAL A 51 -1.86 -2.32 -11.97
C VAL A 51 -2.66 -1.28 -12.73
N LEU A 52 -2.82 -0.10 -12.16
CA LEU A 52 -3.37 1.05 -12.87
C LEU A 52 -2.26 1.73 -13.66
N THR A 53 -2.58 2.14 -14.87
CA THR A 53 -1.67 2.94 -15.69
C THR A 53 -2.44 3.83 -16.66
N GLY A 54 -1.73 4.72 -17.33
CA GLY A 54 -2.28 5.69 -18.26
C GLY A 54 -1.19 6.35 -19.08
N ALA A 55 -1.50 7.50 -19.67
CA ALA A 55 -0.55 8.27 -20.45
C ALA A 55 -0.87 9.76 -20.32
N GLN A 56 0.17 10.60 -20.34
CA GLN A 56 0.01 12.04 -20.51
C GLN A 56 -0.24 12.41 -21.97
N ILE A 57 0.28 11.60 -22.89
CA ILE A 57 0.13 11.79 -24.34
C ILE A 57 -0.65 10.59 -24.92
N PRO A 58 -1.71 10.78 -25.72
CA PRO A 58 -2.48 9.70 -26.32
C PRO A 58 -1.61 8.66 -27.03
N VAL A 59 -1.91 7.37 -26.86
CA VAL A 59 -1.08 6.25 -27.37
C VAL A 59 -0.83 6.28 -28.88
N ALA A 60 -1.74 6.93 -29.63
CA ALA A 60 -1.65 7.11 -31.06
C ALA A 60 -0.54 8.09 -31.49
N GLU A 61 -0.04 8.94 -30.59
CA GLU A 61 1.01 9.89 -30.91
C GLU A 61 2.42 9.27 -30.85
N VAL A 62 3.32 9.80 -31.69
CA VAL A 62 4.69 9.28 -31.85
C VAL A 62 5.48 9.36 -30.55
N ARG A 63 5.29 10.41 -29.76
CA ARG A 63 6.02 10.66 -28.50
C ARG A 63 5.28 10.21 -27.25
N SER A 64 4.28 9.34 -27.41
CA SER A 64 3.46 8.88 -26.29
C SER A 64 4.25 8.05 -25.28
N ASP A 65 4.07 8.39 -24.00
CA ASP A 65 4.48 7.59 -22.84
C ASP A 65 3.57 6.38 -22.61
N GLY A 66 2.38 6.36 -23.23
CA GLY A 66 1.38 5.31 -23.04
C GLY A 66 1.83 3.92 -23.47
N ARG A 67 2.72 3.81 -24.47
CA ARG A 67 3.26 2.51 -24.91
C ARG A 67 4.14 1.89 -23.84
N GLU A 68 5.12 2.65 -23.33
CA GLU A 68 6.04 2.18 -22.29
C GLU A 68 5.30 1.92 -20.97
N ASN A 69 4.38 2.80 -20.59
CA ASN A 69 3.55 2.64 -19.40
C ASN A 69 2.69 1.36 -19.47
N LEU A 70 2.04 1.08 -20.61
CA LEU A 70 1.25 -0.14 -20.79
C LEU A 70 2.11 -1.41 -20.77
N ILE A 71 3.24 -1.41 -21.48
CA ILE A 71 4.16 -2.56 -21.52
C ILE A 71 4.67 -2.87 -20.11
N GLY A 72 5.15 -1.85 -19.39
CA GLY A 72 5.64 -2.02 -18.03
C GLY A 72 4.55 -2.52 -17.07
N ALA A 73 3.32 -1.99 -17.15
CA ALA A 73 2.20 -2.47 -16.35
C ALA A 73 1.87 -3.94 -16.62
N LEU A 74 1.89 -4.38 -17.88
CA LEU A 74 1.68 -5.78 -18.27
C LEU A 74 2.81 -6.68 -17.77
N ILE A 75 4.07 -6.23 -17.87
CA ILE A 75 5.23 -6.98 -17.32
C ILE A 75 5.05 -7.18 -15.82
N VAL A 76 4.63 -6.14 -15.08
CA VAL A 76 4.39 -6.25 -13.64
C VAL A 76 3.28 -7.25 -13.34
N ALA A 77 2.12 -7.06 -13.96
CA ALA A 77 0.94 -7.88 -13.69
C ALA A 77 1.15 -9.36 -14.05
N ALA A 78 1.98 -9.65 -15.06
CA ALA A 78 2.21 -11.01 -15.53
C ALA A 78 3.30 -11.76 -14.76
N ASN A 79 4.35 -11.07 -14.28
CA ASN A 79 5.58 -11.74 -13.84
C ASN A 79 5.85 -11.66 -12.34
N PHE A 80 5.23 -10.73 -11.60
CA PHE A 80 5.57 -10.51 -10.19
C PHE A 80 4.37 -10.71 -9.25
N ASP A 81 4.64 -11.40 -8.15
CA ASP A 81 3.67 -11.61 -7.07
C ASP A 81 3.61 -10.37 -6.17
N ILE A 82 2.84 -9.37 -6.63
CA ILE A 82 2.59 -8.12 -5.91
C ILE A 82 1.08 -8.02 -5.69
N PRO A 83 0.53 -8.57 -4.59
CA PRO A 83 -0.91 -8.65 -4.34
C PRO A 83 -1.50 -7.31 -3.87
N GLU A 84 -1.24 -6.25 -4.62
CA GLU A 84 -1.65 -4.89 -4.30
C GLU A 84 -2.28 -4.20 -5.51
N VAL A 85 -3.07 -3.17 -5.21
CA VAL A 85 -3.43 -2.15 -6.19
C VAL A 85 -2.28 -1.16 -6.32
N THR A 86 -1.69 -1.08 -7.50
CA THR A 86 -0.48 -0.29 -7.78
C THR A 86 -0.68 0.66 -8.93
N VAL A 87 0.19 1.66 -9.04
CA VAL A 87 0.25 2.59 -10.17
C VAL A 87 1.60 2.45 -10.85
N TYR A 88 1.58 2.14 -12.15
CA TYR A 88 2.80 2.11 -12.95
C TYR A 88 2.87 3.35 -13.85
N PHE A 89 3.92 4.14 -13.68
CA PHE A 89 4.18 5.34 -14.47
C PHE A 89 5.67 5.64 -14.50
N ASN A 90 6.19 6.02 -15.68
CA ASN A 90 7.56 6.51 -15.85
C ASN A 90 8.62 5.61 -15.15
N ASN A 91 8.59 4.31 -15.49
CA ASN A 91 9.49 3.27 -14.98
C ASN A 91 9.45 3.02 -13.46
N LYS A 92 8.43 3.53 -12.75
CA LYS A 92 8.22 3.28 -11.32
C LYS A 92 6.91 2.54 -11.10
N LEU A 93 6.93 1.58 -10.18
CA LEU A 93 5.73 0.97 -9.61
C LEU A 93 5.49 1.55 -8.21
N LEU A 94 4.37 2.25 -8.03
CA LEU A 94 3.98 2.90 -6.78
C LEU A 94 2.84 2.11 -6.13
N ARG A 95 2.80 2.08 -4.79
CA ARG A 95 1.61 1.62 -4.06
C ARG A 95 0.46 2.60 -4.36
N GLY A 96 -0.70 2.07 -4.78
CA GLY A 96 -1.80 2.89 -5.29
C GLY A 96 -2.34 3.90 -4.29
N ASN A 97 -2.51 3.49 -3.04
CA ASN A 97 -2.99 4.36 -1.95
C ASN A 97 -1.88 5.24 -1.31
N ARG A 98 -0.68 5.28 -1.91
CA ARG A 98 0.43 6.18 -1.51
C ARG A 98 0.83 7.17 -2.59
N CYS A 99 0.28 7.01 -3.80
CA CYS A 99 0.61 7.87 -4.93
C CYS A 99 -0.26 9.13 -4.98
N THR A 100 0.28 10.18 -5.58
CA THR A 100 -0.45 11.41 -5.93
C THR A 100 0.10 11.97 -7.24
N LYS A 101 -0.71 12.74 -7.98
CA LYS A 101 -0.28 13.41 -9.21
C LYS A 101 0.40 14.74 -8.85
N LEU A 102 1.71 14.82 -9.07
CA LEU A 102 2.53 15.98 -8.70
C LEU A 102 2.86 16.90 -9.88
N ASP A 103 2.80 16.38 -11.11
CA ASP A 103 3.11 17.15 -12.31
C ASP A 103 1.98 16.98 -13.34
N ASN A 104 1.55 18.10 -13.93
CA ASN A 104 0.51 18.12 -14.96
C ASN A 104 1.06 18.07 -16.38
N SER A 105 2.36 18.29 -16.57
CA SER A 105 3.02 18.45 -17.87
C SER A 105 4.13 17.43 -18.10
N GLY A 106 4.90 17.11 -17.05
CA GLY A 106 5.98 16.12 -17.10
C GLY A 106 5.47 14.69 -17.24
N LEU A 107 6.29 13.82 -17.86
CA LEU A 107 6.01 12.38 -17.96
C LEU A 107 6.13 11.67 -16.60
N ALA A 108 6.94 12.22 -15.69
CA ALA A 108 7.00 11.81 -14.28
C ALA A 108 5.81 12.41 -13.48
N ALA A 109 4.59 12.17 -13.95
CA ALA A 109 3.38 12.83 -13.42
C ALA A 109 3.01 12.40 -12.00
N PHE A 110 3.37 11.18 -11.59
CA PHE A 110 3.02 10.60 -10.29
C PHE A 110 4.26 10.31 -9.46
N ASP A 111 4.12 10.51 -8.14
CA ASP A 111 5.12 10.05 -7.16
C ASP A 111 4.45 9.58 -5.86
N SER A 112 5.25 9.00 -4.97
CA SER A 112 4.86 8.53 -3.65
C SER A 112 5.69 9.26 -2.58
N PRO A 113 5.20 10.41 -2.06
CA PRO A 113 6.03 11.31 -1.25
C PRO A 113 6.54 10.74 0.07
N ASN A 114 5.75 9.86 0.68
CA ASN A 114 5.96 9.31 2.03
C ASN A 114 6.34 7.82 2.01
N MET A 115 6.56 7.23 0.84
CA MET A 115 6.96 5.83 0.70
C MET A 115 7.77 5.65 -0.58
N ASN A 116 8.86 4.88 -0.53
CA ASN A 116 9.63 4.55 -1.73
C ASN A 116 8.78 3.73 -2.74
N PRO A 117 9.06 3.82 -4.05
CA PRO A 117 8.47 2.92 -5.05
C PRO A 117 8.66 1.45 -4.68
N LEU A 118 7.65 0.62 -4.97
CA LEU A 118 7.70 -0.83 -4.79
C LEU A 118 8.66 -1.48 -5.79
N ALA A 119 8.78 -0.90 -6.99
CA ALA A 119 9.76 -1.34 -7.97
C ALA A 119 10.25 -0.19 -8.87
N SER A 120 11.47 -0.35 -9.40
CA SER A 120 11.99 0.44 -10.52
C SER A 120 12.28 -0.47 -11.73
N MET A 121 11.93 0.00 -12.92
CA MET A 121 12.25 -0.63 -14.19
C MET A 121 13.45 0.06 -14.82
N ASP A 122 14.64 -0.35 -14.39
CA ASP A 122 15.90 0.03 -15.00
C ASP A 122 16.33 -1.06 -16.00
N ILE A 123 17.64 -1.19 -16.30
CA ILE A 123 18.16 -2.33 -17.08
C ILE A 123 17.75 -3.66 -16.44
N SER A 124 17.80 -3.72 -15.10
CA SER A 124 17.21 -4.78 -14.29
C SER A 124 15.95 -4.26 -13.59
N ILE A 125 14.95 -5.14 -13.43
CA ILE A 125 13.75 -4.83 -12.65
C ILE A 125 14.08 -5.05 -11.17
N ASN A 126 14.05 -3.98 -10.38
CA ASN A 126 14.41 -4.01 -8.97
C ASN A 126 13.14 -3.90 -8.13
N ILE A 127 12.76 -4.97 -7.43
CA ILE A 127 11.54 -5.04 -6.59
C ILE A 127 11.93 -5.05 -5.12
N LYS A 128 11.26 -4.21 -4.34
CA LYS A 128 11.41 -4.15 -2.88
C LYS A 128 10.36 -5.04 -2.22
N TYR A 129 10.58 -6.35 -2.22
CA TYR A 129 9.62 -7.33 -1.70
C TYR A 129 9.26 -7.09 -0.23
N ASP A 130 10.18 -6.55 0.57
CA ASP A 130 9.95 -6.22 1.99
C ASP A 130 9.01 -5.04 2.19
N SER A 131 8.83 -4.20 1.16
CA SER A 131 7.89 -3.09 1.18
C SER A 131 6.47 -3.50 0.75
N ILE A 132 6.28 -4.70 0.21
CA ILE A 132 4.97 -5.18 -0.29
C ILE A 132 4.04 -5.49 0.90
N PHE A 133 2.84 -4.93 0.86
CA PHE A 133 1.80 -5.16 1.85
C PHE A 133 1.06 -6.43 1.51
N ARG A 134 1.09 -7.40 2.42
CA ARG A 134 0.42 -8.70 2.26
C ARG A 134 -0.60 -8.86 3.37
N SER A 135 -1.83 -9.22 3.01
CA SER A 135 -2.85 -9.55 4.01
C SER A 135 -2.46 -10.86 4.70
N GLY A 136 -2.43 -10.87 6.04
CA GLY A 136 -2.29 -12.10 6.82
C GLY A 136 -3.60 -12.89 6.95
N ASN A 137 -4.68 -12.43 6.31
CA ASN A 137 -5.97 -13.10 6.34
C ASN A 137 -6.08 -14.15 5.22
N ILE A 138 -6.48 -15.37 5.59
CA ILE A 138 -6.66 -16.52 4.70
C ILE A 138 -8.02 -16.45 3.96
N SER A 139 -8.84 -15.44 4.25
CA SER A 139 -10.16 -15.24 3.63
C SER A 139 -10.08 -15.07 2.12
N HIS A 140 -11.14 -15.49 1.42
CA HIS A 140 -11.25 -15.29 -0.02
C HIS A 140 -11.29 -13.81 -0.40
N PHE A 141 -10.84 -13.53 -1.63
CA PHE A 141 -10.97 -12.23 -2.26
C PHE A 141 -12.42 -11.76 -2.25
N ARG A 142 -12.65 -10.53 -1.78
CA ARG A 142 -13.97 -9.90 -1.72
C ARG A 142 -13.88 -8.45 -2.20
N VAL A 143 -14.96 -7.99 -2.80
CA VAL A 143 -15.16 -6.57 -3.10
C VAL A 143 -16.18 -6.00 -2.13
N GLN A 144 -15.77 -5.00 -1.35
CA GLN A 144 -16.66 -4.13 -0.58
C GLN A 144 -17.14 -3.01 -1.50
N ASP A 145 -18.42 -3.06 -1.88
CA ASP A 145 -19.05 -2.10 -2.80
C ASP A 145 -19.97 -1.09 -2.10
N ASN A 146 -20.21 -1.24 -0.79
CA ASN A 146 -20.88 -0.24 0.02
C ASN A 146 -19.88 0.84 0.47
N LEU A 147 -19.96 2.02 -0.14
CA LEU A 147 -19.12 3.17 0.14
C LEU A 147 -20.00 4.35 0.59
N CYS A 148 -19.66 4.96 1.72
CA CYS A 148 -20.37 6.15 2.19
C CYS A 148 -20.06 7.33 1.27
N ARG A 149 -21.10 7.92 0.67
CA ARG A 149 -20.99 9.09 -0.22
C ARG A 149 -20.98 10.42 0.54
N ASN A 150 -21.34 10.40 1.82
CA ASN A 150 -21.48 11.57 2.67
C ASN A 150 -20.13 11.98 3.28
N VAL A 151 -19.09 12.07 2.45
CA VAL A 151 -17.74 12.48 2.84
C VAL A 151 -17.34 13.78 2.14
N SER A 152 -16.57 14.64 2.82
CA SER A 152 -16.08 15.89 2.26
C SER A 152 -14.58 16.10 2.51
N ILE A 153 -13.96 16.96 1.71
CA ILE A 153 -12.60 17.48 1.95
C ILE A 153 -12.72 18.97 2.25
N LEU A 154 -12.15 19.40 3.38
CA LEU A 154 -12.04 20.81 3.74
C LEU A 154 -10.58 21.20 3.83
N ARG A 155 -10.14 22.05 2.90
CA ARG A 155 -8.80 22.64 2.93
C ARG A 155 -8.79 23.92 3.74
N ILE A 156 -8.04 23.95 4.83
CA ILE A 156 -7.87 25.17 5.63
C ILE A 156 -6.94 26.15 4.90
N PHE A 157 -7.28 27.43 4.92
CA PHE A 157 -6.42 28.50 4.45
C PHE A 157 -6.58 29.74 5.35
N PRO A 158 -5.60 30.65 5.39
CA PRO A 158 -5.74 31.89 6.15
C PRO A 158 -6.99 32.65 5.70
N SER A 159 -7.79 33.13 6.67
CA SER A 159 -9.06 33.84 6.42
C SER A 159 -10.22 32.97 5.89
N ILE A 160 -10.14 31.64 6.01
CA ILE A 160 -11.30 30.78 5.77
C ILE A 160 -12.49 31.22 6.64
N SER A 161 -13.66 31.39 6.03
CA SER A 161 -14.87 31.81 6.72
C SER A 161 -15.46 30.66 7.55
N ILE A 162 -16.12 31.00 8.65
CA ILE A 162 -16.78 29.98 9.48
C ILE A 162 -17.96 29.34 8.74
N GLU A 163 -18.59 30.06 7.81
CA GLU A 163 -19.67 29.56 6.96
C GLU A 163 -19.19 28.44 6.05
N CYS A 164 -17.97 28.54 5.51
CA CYS A 164 -17.36 27.48 4.69
C CYS A 164 -17.11 26.22 5.52
N VAL A 165 -16.59 26.37 6.74
CA VAL A 165 -16.37 25.26 7.68
C VAL A 165 -17.70 24.60 8.05
N ARG A 166 -18.71 25.38 8.43
CA ARG A 166 -20.06 24.89 8.74
C ARG A 166 -20.62 24.10 7.58
N ALA A 167 -20.61 24.66 6.37
CA ALA A 167 -21.16 24.01 5.18
C ALA A 167 -20.48 22.67 4.88
N ALA A 168 -19.17 22.56 5.06
CA ALA A 168 -18.41 21.33 4.84
C ALA A 168 -18.71 20.22 5.87
N MET A 169 -19.26 20.59 7.03
CA MET A 169 -19.56 19.68 8.14
C MET A 169 -21.06 19.47 8.37
N GLN A 170 -21.96 20.22 7.73
CA GLN A 170 -23.42 20.07 7.95
C GLN A 170 -23.95 18.70 7.47
N PRO A 171 -25.06 18.20 8.05
CA PRO A 171 -25.74 17.02 7.53
C PRO A 171 -26.08 17.19 6.04
N PRO A 172 -25.97 16.13 5.22
CA PRO A 172 -25.82 14.73 5.61
C PRO A 172 -24.37 14.25 5.83
N VAL A 173 -23.36 15.13 5.90
CA VAL A 173 -21.94 14.73 6.01
C VAL A 173 -21.67 13.89 7.27
N GLU A 174 -21.04 12.73 7.07
CA GLU A 174 -20.66 11.75 8.10
C GLU A 174 -19.13 11.66 8.30
N GLY A 175 -18.34 12.13 7.32
CA GLY A 175 -16.88 12.14 7.41
C GLY A 175 -16.26 13.35 6.72
N VAL A 176 -15.22 13.92 7.33
CA VAL A 176 -14.51 15.08 6.78
C VAL A 176 -13.01 14.84 6.81
N VAL A 177 -12.35 14.95 5.66
CA VAL A 177 -10.90 15.08 5.58
C VAL A 177 -10.55 16.56 5.74
N LEU A 178 -9.91 16.90 6.85
CA LEU A 178 -9.46 18.25 7.15
C LEU A 178 -7.99 18.40 6.74
N GLN A 179 -7.70 19.19 5.71
CA GLN A 179 -6.33 19.48 5.30
C GLN A 179 -5.79 20.69 6.06
N THR A 180 -4.87 20.48 6.99
CA THR A 180 -4.30 21.52 7.87
C THR A 180 -2.83 21.83 7.54
N PHE A 181 -2.27 22.84 8.19
CA PHE A 181 -0.93 23.33 7.86
C PHE A 181 0.18 22.47 8.44
N GLY A 182 1.28 22.27 7.69
CA GLY A 182 2.49 21.65 8.21
C GLY A 182 2.24 20.29 8.83
N SER A 183 2.65 20.11 10.09
CA SER A 183 2.50 18.86 10.85
C SER A 183 1.09 18.59 11.39
N GLY A 184 0.04 19.18 10.79
CA GLY A 184 -1.35 18.96 11.23
C GLY A 184 -1.97 20.12 12.02
N ASN A 185 -1.47 21.34 11.86
CA ASN A 185 -1.73 22.47 12.75
C ASN A 185 -2.93 23.31 12.32
N MET A 186 -3.74 23.71 13.32
CA MET A 186 -4.83 24.66 13.17
C MET A 186 -4.55 25.95 13.94
N PRO A 187 -4.93 27.15 13.45
CA PRO A 187 -4.76 28.38 14.21
C PRO A 187 -5.55 28.34 15.54
N SER A 188 -4.85 28.29 16.66
CA SER A 188 -5.44 28.16 18.01
C SER A 188 -6.37 29.31 18.41
N ARG A 189 -6.25 30.48 17.77
CA ARG A 189 -7.13 31.64 17.99
C ARG A 189 -8.49 31.52 17.29
N ARG A 190 -8.68 30.56 16.38
CA ARG A 190 -9.94 30.33 15.66
C ARG A 190 -10.83 29.35 16.44
N THR A 191 -11.21 29.75 17.65
CA THR A 191 -12.08 28.94 18.53
C THR A 191 -13.44 28.64 17.87
N ASP A 192 -13.93 29.57 17.04
CA ASP A 192 -15.12 29.41 16.20
C ASP A 192 -15.07 28.15 15.32
N ILE A 193 -13.91 27.84 14.74
CA ILE A 193 -13.74 26.64 13.91
C ILE A 193 -13.63 25.38 14.78
N ILE A 194 -12.87 25.46 15.88
CA ILE A 194 -12.69 24.32 16.80
C ILE A 194 -14.04 23.90 17.40
N GLU A 195 -14.89 24.86 17.78
CA GLU A 195 -16.24 24.60 18.27
C GLU A 195 -17.14 23.94 17.22
N GLU A 196 -16.98 24.30 15.93
CA GLU A 196 -17.75 23.66 14.86
C GLU A 196 -17.28 22.21 14.61
N ILE A 197 -15.98 21.96 14.71
CA ILE A 197 -15.42 20.60 14.66
C ILE A 197 -15.94 19.77 15.83
N ASP A 198 -15.91 20.30 17.06
CA ASP A 198 -16.44 19.63 18.25
C ASP A 198 -17.93 19.28 18.11
N LYS A 199 -18.75 20.20 17.57
CA LYS A 199 -20.16 19.92 17.25
C LYS A 199 -20.33 18.80 16.23
N ALA A 200 -19.52 18.80 15.17
CA ALA A 200 -19.55 17.75 14.15
C ALA A 200 -19.17 16.38 14.74
N VAL A 201 -18.09 16.32 15.53
CA VAL A 201 -17.63 15.10 16.21
C VAL A 201 -18.69 14.59 17.18
N LYS A 202 -19.30 15.45 17.99
CA LYS A 202 -20.38 15.09 18.92
C LYS A 202 -21.64 14.59 18.21
N ARG A 203 -21.89 15.01 16.97
CA ARG A 203 -22.96 14.47 16.11
C ARG A 203 -22.62 13.08 15.55
N GLY A 204 -21.38 12.62 15.69
CA GLY A 204 -20.91 11.34 15.15
C GLY A 204 -20.16 11.46 13.81
N CYS A 205 -19.87 12.68 13.34
CA CYS A 205 -19.05 12.87 12.15
C CYS A 205 -17.58 12.54 12.45
N ILE A 206 -16.94 11.73 11.62
CA ILE A 206 -15.51 11.41 11.76
C ILE A 206 -14.68 12.49 11.06
N VAL A 207 -13.84 13.19 11.81
CA VAL A 207 -12.94 14.23 11.27
C VAL A 207 -11.52 13.70 11.22
N LEU A 208 -10.98 13.50 10.02
CA LEU A 208 -9.62 13.00 9.77
C LEU A 208 -8.70 14.15 9.37
N ASN A 209 -7.70 14.44 10.20
CA ASN A 209 -6.73 15.51 9.97
C ASN A 209 -5.55 15.02 9.12
N VAL A 210 -5.32 15.64 7.96
CA VAL A 210 -4.17 15.37 7.09
C VAL A 210 -3.40 16.66 6.80
N SER A 211 -2.12 16.52 6.45
CA SER A 211 -1.30 17.66 6.06
C SER A 211 -1.67 18.16 4.67
N GLN A 212 -1.58 19.48 4.48
CA GLN A 212 -1.52 20.09 3.14
C GLN A 212 -0.17 19.90 2.45
N CYS A 213 0.88 19.59 3.22
CA CYS A 213 2.19 19.32 2.68
C CYS A 213 2.20 17.93 2.05
N VAL A 214 2.75 17.86 0.84
CA VAL A 214 2.83 16.62 0.06
C VAL A 214 3.70 15.57 0.77
N LYS A 215 4.75 16.00 1.47
CA LYS A 215 5.68 15.14 2.22
C LYS A 215 5.65 15.46 3.71
N GLY A 216 5.69 14.42 4.54
CA GLY A 216 5.68 14.51 5.99
C GLY A 216 4.51 13.74 6.60
N HIS A 217 4.37 13.87 7.92
CA HIS A 217 3.29 13.26 8.69
C HIS A 217 2.68 14.28 9.63
N VAL A 218 1.44 14.02 10.03
CA VAL A 218 0.75 14.74 11.09
C VAL A 218 1.32 14.33 12.45
N ASP A 219 1.82 15.30 13.22
CA ASP A 219 2.41 15.10 14.55
C ASP A 219 1.39 15.50 15.63
N THR A 220 1.06 14.55 16.50
CA THR A 220 0.12 14.74 17.61
C THR A 220 0.70 15.49 18.79
N ASN A 221 2.03 15.60 18.89
CA ASN A 221 2.72 16.21 20.03
C ASN A 221 2.92 17.72 19.88
N TYR A 222 2.65 18.28 18.70
CA TYR A 222 2.79 19.70 18.46
C TYR A 222 1.63 20.49 19.08
N PHE A 223 1.94 21.49 19.91
CA PHE A 223 0.97 22.17 20.79
C PHE A 223 -0.26 22.75 20.08
N THR A 224 -0.09 23.30 18.86
CA THR A 224 -1.21 23.84 18.06
C THR A 224 -2.06 22.78 17.38
N GLY A 225 -1.53 21.57 17.16
CA GLY A 225 -2.28 20.42 16.67
C GLY A 225 -3.12 19.75 17.75
N LYS A 226 -2.65 19.77 19.01
CA LYS A 226 -3.30 19.11 20.15
C LYS A 226 -4.79 19.49 20.31
N ILE A 227 -5.13 20.76 20.08
CA ILE A 227 -6.50 21.27 20.19
C ILE A 227 -7.49 20.51 19.29
N LEU A 228 -7.07 20.05 18.10
CA LEU A 228 -7.93 19.26 17.21
C LEU A 228 -8.23 17.87 17.79
N TYR A 229 -7.23 17.27 18.44
CA TYR A 229 -7.35 15.93 19.02
C TYR A 229 -8.12 15.96 20.34
N ASP A 230 -8.01 17.05 21.10
CA ASP A 230 -8.81 17.28 22.31
C ASP A 230 -10.32 17.32 22.00
N VAL A 231 -10.72 17.78 20.80
CA VAL A 231 -12.12 17.75 20.32
C VAL A 231 -12.49 16.50 19.52
N GLY A 232 -11.60 15.50 19.47
CA GLY A 232 -11.88 14.19 18.90
C GLY A 232 -11.64 14.04 17.39
N ALA A 233 -10.90 14.96 16.75
CA ALA A 233 -10.36 14.69 15.42
C ALA A 233 -9.33 13.53 15.48
N ILE A 234 -9.17 12.81 14.37
CA ILE A 234 -8.24 11.68 14.25
C ILE A 234 -7.02 12.12 13.43
N PRO A 235 -5.78 11.87 13.88
CA PRO A 235 -4.59 12.13 13.08
C PRO A 235 -4.48 11.13 11.93
N GLY A 236 -4.35 11.63 10.70
CA GLY A 236 -4.18 10.83 9.49
C GLY A 236 -2.76 10.36 9.21
N SER A 237 -1.82 10.55 10.14
CA SER A 237 -0.38 10.26 9.94
C SER A 237 0.15 10.87 8.61
N ASP A 238 0.70 10.06 7.73
CA ASP A 238 1.31 10.41 6.43
C ASP A 238 0.44 10.03 5.23
N LEU A 239 -0.89 9.91 5.44
CA LEU A 239 -1.88 9.68 4.39
C LEU A 239 -1.83 10.74 3.28
N THR A 240 -1.99 10.31 2.03
CA THR A 240 -2.37 11.22 0.95
C THR A 240 -3.83 11.65 1.11
N THR A 241 -4.21 12.76 0.48
CA THR A 241 -5.61 13.25 0.56
C THR A 241 -6.56 12.29 -0.15
N GLU A 242 -6.10 11.70 -1.26
CA GLU A 242 -6.79 10.68 -2.03
C GLU A 242 -7.09 9.46 -1.17
N ALA A 243 -6.07 8.92 -0.48
CA ALA A 243 -6.24 7.76 0.39
C ALA A 243 -7.12 8.09 1.60
N ALA A 244 -6.97 9.27 2.21
CA ALA A 244 -7.78 9.70 3.36
C ALA A 244 -9.27 9.80 3.03
N LEU A 245 -9.64 10.39 1.88
CA LEU A 245 -11.03 10.52 1.45
C LEU A 245 -11.67 9.14 1.26
N ILE A 246 -10.97 8.27 0.52
CA ILE A 246 -11.47 6.94 0.23
C ILE A 246 -11.53 6.09 1.49
N LYS A 247 -10.53 6.17 2.37
CA LYS A 247 -10.51 5.44 3.63
C LYS A 247 -11.70 5.79 4.50
N LEU A 248 -12.03 7.08 4.61
CA LEU A 248 -13.24 7.51 5.32
C LEU A 248 -14.50 6.93 4.66
N SER A 249 -14.63 7.04 3.34
CA SER A 249 -15.79 6.50 2.62
C SER A 249 -15.96 4.99 2.80
N TYR A 250 -14.86 4.23 2.72
CA TYR A 250 -14.84 2.79 2.92
C TYR A 250 -15.23 2.42 4.36
N VAL A 251 -14.61 3.03 5.37
CA VAL A 251 -14.89 2.71 6.78
C VAL A 251 -16.31 3.09 7.17
N LEU A 252 -16.79 4.25 6.73
CA LEU A 252 -18.16 4.69 7.02
C LEU A 252 -19.22 3.80 6.35
N GLY A 253 -18.89 3.19 5.19
CA GLY A 253 -19.75 2.25 4.47
C GLY A 253 -19.87 0.84 5.09
N HIS A 254 -19.20 0.56 6.21
CA HIS A 254 -19.45 -0.66 7.00
C HIS A 254 -20.56 -0.38 8.01
N ASP A 255 -21.79 -0.78 7.68
CA ASP A 255 -22.98 -0.57 8.52
C ASP A 255 -22.99 -1.45 9.78
N ASP A 256 -22.21 -2.54 9.78
CA ASP A 256 -22.01 -3.46 10.90
C ASP A 256 -21.04 -2.92 11.97
N TRP A 257 -20.33 -1.82 11.69
CA TRP A 257 -19.40 -1.21 12.65
C TRP A 257 -20.05 -0.06 13.40
N ASP A 258 -19.88 -0.07 14.72
CA ASP A 258 -20.21 1.09 15.55
C ASP A 258 -19.20 2.24 15.33
N LEU A 259 -19.52 3.41 15.89
CA LEU A 259 -18.70 4.60 15.71
C LEU A 259 -17.27 4.42 16.24
N GLU A 260 -17.09 3.72 17.35
CA GLU A 260 -15.77 3.53 17.96
C GLU A 260 -14.89 2.59 17.13
N MET A 261 -15.47 1.51 16.60
CA MET A 261 -14.81 0.63 15.62
C MET A 261 -14.45 1.40 14.35
N LYS A 262 -15.35 2.25 13.83
CA LYS A 262 -15.06 3.09 12.67
C LYS A 262 -13.87 4.04 12.94
N LYS A 263 -13.83 4.72 14.10
CA LYS A 263 -12.69 5.56 14.49
C LYS A 263 -11.39 4.76 14.58
N ALA A 264 -11.43 3.57 15.19
CA ALA A 264 -10.26 2.69 15.31
C ALA A 264 -9.74 2.23 13.94
N MET A 265 -10.63 1.87 13.01
CA MET A 265 -10.27 1.46 11.65
C MET A 265 -9.69 2.62 10.82
N VAL A 266 -10.20 3.83 10.99
CA VAL A 266 -9.62 5.03 10.35
C VAL A 266 -8.20 5.30 10.84
N ALA A 267 -7.91 5.07 12.11
CA ALA A 267 -6.58 5.28 12.70
C ALA A 267 -5.56 4.16 12.38
N LYS A 268 -6.02 2.98 11.98
CA LYS A 268 -5.17 1.79 11.73
C LYS A 268 -4.72 1.72 10.27
N ASN A 269 -3.49 1.27 10.01
CA ASN A 269 -3.06 0.89 8.66
C ASN A 269 -3.86 -0.32 8.13
N LEU A 270 -4.67 -0.13 7.08
CA LEU A 270 -5.55 -1.18 6.54
C LEU A 270 -5.00 -1.85 5.28
N ARG A 271 -4.26 -1.10 4.45
CA ARG A 271 -3.83 -1.47 3.09
C ARG A 271 -2.44 -0.95 2.73
N GLY A 272 -1.63 -0.58 3.71
CA GLY A 272 -0.29 -0.01 3.51
C GLY A 272 -0.30 1.49 3.21
N GLU A 273 -1.43 2.17 3.39
CA GLU A 273 -1.66 3.59 3.05
C GLU A 273 -1.02 4.58 4.04
N MET A 274 -0.73 4.12 5.27
CA MET A 274 -0.20 4.96 6.32
C MET A 274 0.88 4.24 7.12
N THR A 275 1.85 5.02 7.59
CA THR A 275 2.91 4.58 8.47
C THR A 275 2.46 4.88 9.89
N VAL A 276 2.18 3.82 10.66
CA VAL A 276 1.92 3.94 12.09
C VAL A 276 3.23 3.62 12.79
N ALA A 277 3.61 4.41 13.78
CA ALA A 277 4.77 4.10 14.61
C ALA A 277 4.53 2.75 15.30
N HIS A 278 5.13 1.68 14.77
CA HIS A 278 5.27 0.46 15.52
C HIS A 278 6.30 0.72 16.60
N ALA A 279 6.02 0.27 17.83
CA ALA A 279 7.07 0.11 18.83
C ALA A 279 8.19 -0.67 18.15
N GLU A 280 9.38 -0.09 18.09
CA GLU A 280 10.57 -0.72 17.55
C GLU A 280 10.62 -2.15 18.10
N HIS A 281 10.55 -3.14 17.21
CA HIS A 281 10.92 -4.49 17.60
C HIS A 281 12.39 -4.40 17.99
N HIS A 282 12.67 -4.31 19.29
CA HIS A 282 14.00 -4.42 19.82
C HIS A 282 14.58 -5.74 19.34
N ASP A 283 15.55 -5.64 18.42
CA ASP A 283 16.32 -6.73 17.84
C ASP A 283 17.11 -7.49 18.93
N ALA A 284 16.42 -8.38 19.65
CA ALA A 284 17.06 -9.38 20.48
C ALA A 284 17.44 -10.56 19.57
N HIS A 285 18.66 -10.48 19.01
CA HIS A 285 19.33 -11.46 18.15
C HIS A 285 19.14 -11.30 16.63
N ASP A 286 19.64 -10.21 16.07
CA ASP A 286 19.87 -10.13 14.63
C ASP A 286 21.03 -11.08 14.22
N PHE A 287 20.68 -12.30 13.83
CA PHE A 287 21.59 -13.30 13.25
C PHE A 287 22.42 -12.69 12.10
N VAL A 288 21.83 -11.78 11.31
CA VAL A 288 22.50 -11.15 10.18
C VAL A 288 23.48 -10.08 10.64
N ALA A 289 23.20 -9.33 11.71
CA ALA A 289 24.17 -8.40 12.29
C ALA A 289 25.43 -9.15 12.78
N ASN A 290 25.25 -10.32 13.40
CA ASN A 290 26.38 -11.15 13.84
C ASN A 290 27.16 -11.72 12.66
N LEU A 291 26.48 -12.19 11.61
CA LEU A 291 27.10 -12.68 10.40
C LEU A 291 27.84 -11.57 9.64
N ALA A 292 27.24 -10.39 9.51
CA ALA A 292 27.83 -9.21 8.89
C ALA A 292 29.11 -8.79 9.61
N LYS A 293 29.07 -8.76 10.96
CA LYS A 293 30.25 -8.47 11.79
C LYS A 293 31.39 -9.47 11.56
N ASN A 294 31.08 -10.76 11.40
CA ASN A 294 32.07 -11.80 11.16
C ASN A 294 32.65 -11.78 9.74
N ILE A 295 31.87 -11.34 8.75
CA ILE A 295 32.30 -11.25 7.34
C ILE A 295 32.95 -9.88 7.03
N GLY A 296 32.94 -8.94 7.98
CA GLY A 296 33.51 -7.59 7.79
C GLY A 296 32.62 -6.66 6.96
N ILE A 297 31.34 -7.00 6.84
CA ILE A 297 30.32 -6.18 6.18
C ILE A 297 29.91 -5.05 7.13
N SER A 298 30.00 -3.82 6.64
CA SER A 298 29.77 -2.62 7.47
C SER A 298 28.73 -1.66 6.88
N THR A 299 28.42 -1.78 5.59
CA THR A 299 27.45 -0.88 4.96
C THR A 299 26.04 -1.44 5.03
N SER A 300 25.03 -0.56 5.22
CA SER A 300 23.62 -0.96 5.27
C SER A 300 23.17 -1.72 4.02
N ARG A 301 23.71 -1.36 2.85
CA ARG A 301 23.41 -2.03 1.58
C ARG A 301 23.94 -3.46 1.52
N GLU A 302 25.14 -3.71 2.00
CA GLU A 302 25.70 -5.07 2.06
C GLU A 302 24.97 -5.95 3.08
N ILE A 303 24.51 -5.37 4.19
CA ILE A 303 23.67 -6.08 5.18
C ILE A 303 22.34 -6.50 4.53
N GLU A 304 21.70 -5.62 3.76
CA GLU A 304 20.45 -5.93 3.03
C GLU A 304 20.66 -7.02 1.96
N LEU A 305 21.79 -6.97 1.24
CA LEU A 305 22.18 -8.05 0.32
C LEU A 305 22.40 -9.39 1.04
N LEU A 306 23.01 -9.35 2.23
CA LEU A 306 23.22 -10.54 3.04
C LEU A 306 21.88 -11.13 3.53
N ARG A 307 20.94 -10.28 3.97
CA ARG A 307 19.57 -10.69 4.35
C ARG A 307 18.87 -11.40 3.19
N SER A 308 18.87 -10.78 2.01
CA SER A 308 18.21 -11.33 0.82
C SER A 308 18.88 -12.61 0.28
N ALA A 309 20.17 -12.81 0.52
CA ALA A 309 20.87 -14.04 0.12
C ALA A 309 20.65 -15.22 1.09
N VAL A 310 20.53 -14.95 2.40
CA VAL A 310 20.57 -15.99 3.44
C VAL A 310 19.17 -16.45 3.87
N PHE A 311 18.23 -15.53 4.03
CA PHE A 311 16.92 -15.87 4.60
C PHE A 311 16.03 -16.72 3.70
N PRO A 312 15.86 -16.45 2.39
CA PRO A 312 14.96 -17.23 1.56
C PRO A 312 15.33 -18.73 1.47
N PRO A 313 16.62 -19.12 1.24
CA PRO A 313 16.99 -20.53 1.23
C PRO A 313 16.78 -21.24 2.57
N LEU A 314 17.04 -20.57 3.70
CA LEU A 314 16.79 -21.13 5.04
C LEU A 314 15.30 -21.32 5.29
N ALA A 315 14.46 -20.36 4.91
CA ALA A 315 13.02 -20.47 5.03
C ALA A 315 12.48 -21.64 4.18
N CYS A 316 12.98 -21.82 2.96
CA CYS A 316 12.67 -22.99 2.12
C CYS A 316 13.09 -24.32 2.78
N HIS A 317 14.25 -24.36 3.44
CA HIS A 317 14.72 -25.54 4.16
C HIS A 317 13.81 -25.90 5.35
N TYR A 318 13.51 -24.94 6.22
CA TYR A 318 12.64 -25.19 7.38
C TYR A 318 11.20 -25.52 6.96
N ALA A 319 10.71 -24.91 5.88
CA ALA A 319 9.42 -25.27 5.29
C ALA A 319 9.36 -26.72 4.80
N ARG A 320 10.48 -27.25 4.28
CA ARG A 320 10.59 -28.68 3.90
C ARG A 320 10.49 -29.61 5.10
N LEU A 321 11.11 -29.23 6.23
CA LEU A 321 11.15 -30.02 7.45
C LEU A 321 9.87 -29.92 8.30
N ASN A 322 8.92 -29.06 7.91
CA ASN A 322 7.74 -28.70 8.70
C ASN A 322 8.09 -28.10 10.08
N ASP A 323 9.22 -27.39 10.19
CA ASP A 323 9.69 -26.80 11.44
C ASP A 323 9.15 -25.37 11.61
N LEU A 324 7.99 -25.25 12.25
CA LEU A 324 7.33 -23.98 12.54
C LEU A 324 8.13 -23.09 13.50
N ALA A 325 8.87 -23.69 14.44
CA ALA A 325 9.60 -22.94 15.45
C ALA A 325 10.77 -22.17 14.81
N GLN A 326 11.48 -22.81 13.87
CA GLN A 326 12.56 -22.13 13.15
C GLN A 326 12.06 -21.12 12.12
N LEU A 327 10.92 -21.38 11.47
CA LEU A 327 10.28 -20.36 10.62
C LEU A 327 9.86 -19.12 11.42
N GLU A 328 9.33 -19.31 12.62
CA GLU A 328 9.02 -18.21 13.54
C GLU A 328 10.28 -17.46 13.98
N ASN A 329 11.37 -18.16 14.31
CA ASN A 329 12.64 -17.52 14.64
C ASN A 329 13.20 -16.68 13.47
N LEU A 330 13.11 -17.19 12.24
CA LEU A 330 13.49 -16.43 11.05
C LEU A 330 12.63 -15.17 10.89
N ARG A 331 11.32 -15.30 11.07
CA ARG A 331 10.37 -14.17 10.99
C ARG A 331 10.69 -13.10 12.03
N ILE A 332 10.96 -13.50 13.27
CA ILE A 332 11.38 -12.61 14.36
C ILE A 332 12.72 -11.94 14.02
N GLY A 333 13.63 -12.63 13.34
CA GLY A 333 14.88 -12.08 12.81
C GLY A 333 14.71 -11.12 11.60
N GLY A 334 13.46 -10.84 11.20
CA GLY A 334 13.15 -9.96 10.08
C GLY A 334 13.22 -10.63 8.70
N ALA A 335 13.12 -11.96 8.62
CA ALA A 335 13.04 -12.66 7.35
C ALA A 335 11.68 -12.48 6.68
N ASN A 336 11.68 -12.11 5.40
CA ASN A 336 10.50 -12.13 4.56
C ASN A 336 10.21 -13.55 4.06
N LEU A 337 9.27 -14.24 4.70
CA LEU A 337 8.90 -15.63 4.36
C LEU A 337 8.19 -15.78 2.99
N SER A 338 7.86 -14.66 2.32
CA SER A 338 7.29 -14.66 0.97
C SER A 338 8.35 -14.41 -0.11
N ALA A 339 9.58 -14.07 0.26
CA ALA A 339 10.64 -13.81 -0.69
C ALA A 339 11.07 -15.12 -1.40
N PRO A 340 11.22 -15.08 -2.74
CA PRO A 340 11.77 -16.21 -3.46
C PRO A 340 13.29 -16.36 -3.22
N ASP A 341 13.79 -17.59 -3.30
CA ASP A 341 15.21 -17.87 -3.41
C ASP A 341 15.77 -17.55 -4.82
N CYS A 342 17.06 -17.81 -5.03
CA CYS A 342 17.73 -17.59 -6.32
C CYS A 342 17.15 -18.44 -7.48
N ASN A 343 16.34 -19.46 -7.19
CA ASN A 343 15.66 -20.29 -8.17
C ASN A 343 14.18 -19.90 -8.34
N ASN A 344 13.75 -18.73 -7.85
CA ASN A 344 12.35 -18.31 -7.81
C ASN A 344 11.44 -19.27 -7.00
N THR A 345 12.01 -20.00 -6.05
CA THR A 345 11.27 -20.92 -5.18
C THR A 345 10.95 -20.23 -3.86
N THR A 346 9.68 -20.20 -3.47
CA THR A 346 9.24 -19.67 -2.18
C THR A 346 9.10 -20.79 -1.15
N PRO A 347 9.14 -20.48 0.16
CA PRO A 347 8.81 -21.45 1.21
C PRO A 347 7.44 -22.10 1.02
N MET A 348 6.48 -21.36 0.42
CA MET A 348 5.15 -21.88 0.09
C MET A 348 5.20 -23.01 -0.94
N HIS A 349 6.01 -22.88 -2.00
CA HIS A 349 6.18 -23.94 -3.00
C HIS A 349 6.68 -25.23 -2.34
N VAL A 350 7.71 -25.12 -1.50
CA VAL A 350 8.31 -26.28 -0.82
C VAL A 350 7.35 -26.92 0.17
N ALA A 351 6.65 -26.12 0.97
CA ALA A 351 5.67 -26.63 1.92
C ALA A 351 4.51 -27.38 1.22
N ALA A 352 4.04 -26.83 0.10
CA ALA A 352 2.99 -27.45 -0.71
C ALA A 352 3.47 -28.75 -1.38
N GLU A 353 4.68 -28.76 -1.94
CA GLU A 353 5.29 -29.96 -2.57
C GLU A 353 5.44 -31.12 -1.58
N MET A 354 5.84 -30.82 -0.33
CA MET A 354 6.01 -31.82 0.72
C MET A 354 4.69 -32.21 1.42
N GLY A 355 3.58 -31.52 1.15
CA GLY A 355 2.30 -31.77 1.83
C GLY A 355 2.24 -31.29 3.28
N ASN A 356 3.11 -30.34 3.67
CA ASN A 356 3.24 -29.83 5.04
C ASN A 356 2.13 -28.81 5.36
N LEU A 357 0.93 -29.30 5.69
CA LEU A 357 -0.26 -28.47 5.89
C LEU A 357 -0.10 -27.39 6.98
N ASP A 358 0.58 -27.71 8.07
CA ASP A 358 0.77 -26.77 9.18
C ASP A 358 1.67 -25.61 8.78
N THR A 359 2.75 -25.90 8.06
CA THR A 359 3.62 -24.89 7.44
C THR A 359 2.86 -24.05 6.43
N VAL A 360 2.03 -24.63 5.57
CA VAL A 360 1.23 -23.87 4.61
C VAL A 360 0.29 -22.89 5.33
N LYS A 361 -0.45 -23.35 6.34
CA LYS A 361 -1.34 -22.47 7.13
C LYS A 361 -0.57 -21.35 7.82
N TYR A 362 0.59 -21.68 8.39
CA TYR A 362 1.46 -20.71 9.05
C TYR A 362 1.97 -19.65 8.05
N LEU A 363 2.44 -20.08 6.87
CA LEU A 363 2.92 -19.16 5.85
C LEU A 363 1.80 -18.25 5.35
N LEU A 364 0.59 -18.78 5.10
CA LEU A 364 -0.58 -17.98 4.69
C LEU A 364 -0.95 -16.92 5.73
N ALA A 365 -0.97 -17.28 7.01
CA ALA A 365 -1.25 -16.36 8.11
C ALA A 365 -0.22 -15.22 8.21
N HIS A 366 0.99 -15.43 7.68
CA HIS A 366 2.09 -14.47 7.65
C HIS A 366 2.37 -13.90 6.25
N GLY A 367 1.36 -13.89 5.38
CA GLY A 367 1.39 -13.21 4.08
C GLY A 367 1.92 -14.03 2.91
N GLY A 368 2.25 -15.32 3.10
CA GLY A 368 2.68 -16.20 2.02
C GLY A 368 1.67 -16.25 0.87
N SER A 369 2.16 -16.16 -0.37
CA SER A 369 1.30 -16.15 -1.57
C SER A 369 1.10 -17.54 -2.15
N VAL A 370 -0.15 -17.87 -2.45
CA VAL A 370 -0.54 -19.03 -3.28
C VAL A 370 -0.41 -18.75 -4.78
N HIS A 371 -0.17 -17.49 -5.15
CA HIS A 371 -0.06 -17.02 -6.54
C HIS A 371 1.40 -16.79 -6.96
N ALA A 372 2.35 -17.09 -6.09
CA ALA A 372 3.77 -17.10 -6.44
C ALA A 372 3.98 -18.05 -7.64
N LYS A 373 4.65 -17.54 -8.68
CA LYS A 373 4.95 -18.33 -9.87
C LYS A 373 6.24 -19.10 -9.67
N PHE A 374 6.18 -20.42 -9.77
CA PHE A 374 7.36 -21.26 -9.87
C PHE A 374 7.89 -21.19 -11.31
N VAL A 375 9.06 -20.58 -11.51
CA VAL A 375 9.76 -20.60 -12.80
C VAL A 375 11.01 -21.45 -12.66
N PRO A 376 10.96 -22.75 -12.98
CA PRO A 376 12.15 -23.57 -12.94
C PRO A 376 13.14 -23.06 -14.00
N ILE A 377 14.42 -22.96 -13.64
CA ILE A 377 15.53 -22.56 -14.54
C ILE A 377 15.69 -23.55 -15.74
N GLN A 378 14.97 -24.67 -15.75
CA GLN A 378 14.96 -25.63 -16.86
C GLN A 378 14.08 -25.16 -18.03
N ASN A 379 14.50 -24.09 -18.72
CA ASN A 379 14.23 -23.89 -20.14
C ASN A 379 15.17 -22.89 -20.85
N VAL A 380 16.31 -22.54 -20.24
CA VAL A 380 17.46 -22.12 -21.06
C VAL A 380 18.06 -23.39 -21.65
N LYS A 381 17.59 -23.73 -22.85
CA LYS A 381 18.14 -24.80 -23.67
C LYS A 381 19.66 -24.78 -23.60
N LYS A 382 20.23 -25.97 -23.44
CA LYS A 382 21.56 -26.33 -23.95
C LYS A 382 21.75 -25.69 -25.33
N THR A 383 22.44 -24.55 -25.39
CA THR A 383 23.09 -24.07 -26.60
C THR A 383 24.54 -23.82 -26.26
N ASN A 384 25.32 -24.83 -26.60
CA ASN A 384 26.73 -24.80 -26.95
C ASN A 384 27.68 -24.17 -25.92
N SER A 385 28.25 -25.08 -25.15
CA SER A 385 29.70 -25.15 -24.99
C SER A 385 30.43 -24.71 -26.26
N SER A 386 30.96 -23.50 -26.24
CA SER A 386 32.22 -23.17 -26.90
C SER A 386 32.83 -22.02 -26.11
N MET A 387 33.58 -22.38 -25.07
CA MET A 387 34.72 -21.57 -24.64
C MET A 387 35.62 -21.40 -25.87
N HIS A 388 35.77 -20.19 -26.34
CA HIS A 388 37.02 -19.75 -26.93
C HIS A 388 37.50 -18.56 -26.13
N PHE A 389 38.80 -18.63 -25.82
CA PHE A 389 39.60 -17.81 -24.93
C PHE A 389 39.40 -16.31 -25.05
#